data_AF-A0A833TF41-F1
#
_entry.id   AF-A0A833TF41-F1
#
_cell.length_a   1.000
_cell.length_b   1.000
_cell.length_c   1.000
_cell.angle_alpha   90.00
_cell.angle_beta   90.00
_cell.angle_gamma   90.00
#
_symmetry.space_group_name_H-M   'P 1'
#
loop_
_entity.id
_entity.type
_entity.pdbx_description
1 polymer ?
#
loop_
_entity_poly.entity_id
_entity_poly.type
_entity_poly.pdbx_seq_one_letter_code
_entity_poly.pdbx_strand_id
1 'polypeptide(L)'
;MFHGGVRDILLSNEVYGLERYERMAVLAKVGAMISLIFDNIETVQKAAQVAEAQGVHFRALVEVKVGQDRCGVDMVEEAVELAKQIESYAPRLQMVGIQAYHGAAQHIRSYDEKKTVIAGVVEKAKSVRDALVTEGVKCNVVTGGGTGTYLLEASSGVFTELQPGSYLFNDADYARNLGEDGEVVRDWEQSLHVLTTVMSKNGNAAVPRVVVDAGTKAVSLDSGSPAVHTMVDGEKVPTPLEYHGGDDEHGILKPAQNVAAAKRVELPALGSKVLLVPGHCDPTTNIYDYLVGYRGDLVEHVWEIEARGPGN
;
A
#
# COMPACT_ATOMS: atom_id res chain seq x y z
N MET A 1 -2.67 -9.51 13.31
CA MET A 1 -2.79 -8.20 14.01
C MET A 1 -3.46 -8.29 15.38
N PHE A 2 -4.77 -8.59 15.49
CA PHE A 2 -5.48 -8.59 16.78
C PHE A 2 -4.86 -9.55 17.82
N HIS A 3 -4.55 -10.79 17.44
CA HIS A 3 -3.85 -11.73 18.34
C HIS A 3 -2.47 -11.23 18.77
N GLY A 4 -1.81 -10.42 17.94
CA GLY A 4 -0.54 -9.74 18.26
C GLY A 4 -0.69 -8.50 19.15
N GLY A 5 -1.88 -8.23 19.69
CA GLY A 5 -2.12 -7.17 20.67
C GLY A 5 -2.67 -5.86 20.11
N VAL A 6 -2.84 -5.74 18.78
CA VAL A 6 -3.49 -4.56 18.18
C VAL A 6 -4.98 -4.55 18.57
N ARG A 7 -5.47 -3.40 19.07
CA ARG A 7 -6.85 -3.25 19.54
C ARG A 7 -7.65 -2.20 18.78
N ASP A 8 -7.02 -1.19 18.20
CA ASP A 8 -7.69 -0.20 17.35
C ASP A 8 -7.46 -0.59 15.88
N ILE A 9 -8.53 -0.91 15.16
CA ILE A 9 -8.46 -1.47 13.81
C ILE A 9 -9.48 -0.78 12.92
N LEU A 10 -8.98 -0.05 11.92
CA LEU A 10 -9.75 0.45 10.80
C LEU A 10 -9.70 -0.58 9.66
N LEU A 11 -10.87 -0.95 9.15
CA LEU A 11 -10.99 -1.67 7.90
C LEU A 11 -11.18 -0.63 6.81
N SER A 12 -10.08 -0.21 6.18
CA SER A 12 -10.03 0.84 5.16
C SER A 12 -10.52 0.37 3.78
N ASN A 13 -11.62 -0.39 3.76
CA ASN A 13 -12.35 -0.80 2.57
C ASN A 13 -13.82 -1.09 2.91
N GLU A 14 -14.72 -0.97 1.95
CA GLU A 14 -16.11 -1.41 2.14
C GLU A 14 -16.17 -2.90 2.47
N VAL A 15 -16.99 -3.24 3.45
CA VAL A 15 -17.29 -4.63 3.81
C VAL A 15 -18.69 -4.95 3.32
N TYR A 16 -18.89 -6.12 2.72
CA TYR A 16 -20.21 -6.58 2.31
C TYR A 16 -20.43 -8.03 2.74
N GLY A 17 -21.61 -8.33 3.26
CA GLY A 17 -21.99 -9.65 3.78
C GLY A 17 -22.10 -9.66 5.31
N LEU A 18 -23.16 -10.29 5.83
CA LEU A 18 -23.42 -10.35 7.27
C LEU A 18 -22.32 -11.12 8.00
N GLU A 19 -21.85 -12.21 7.40
CA GLU A 19 -20.80 -13.07 7.92
C GLU A 19 -19.48 -12.33 8.17
N ARG A 20 -19.18 -11.31 7.36
CA ARG A 20 -18.00 -10.48 7.54
C ARG A 20 -18.17 -9.59 8.77
N TYR A 21 -19.28 -8.88 8.87
CA TYR A 21 -19.60 -8.08 10.07
C TYR A 21 -19.66 -8.93 11.34
N GLU A 22 -20.12 -10.18 11.26
CA GLU A 22 -20.12 -11.11 12.39
C GLU A 22 -18.69 -11.42 12.86
N ARG A 23 -17.74 -11.60 11.93
CA ARG A 23 -16.31 -11.73 12.28
C ARG A 23 -15.79 -10.49 12.99
N MET A 24 -16.13 -9.29 12.54
CA MET A 24 -15.76 -8.05 13.24
C MET A 24 -16.42 -7.95 14.62
N ALA A 25 -17.67 -8.36 14.75
CA ALA A 25 -18.38 -8.38 16.03
C ALA A 25 -17.72 -9.33 17.03
N VAL A 26 -17.21 -10.49 16.58
CA VAL A 26 -16.43 -11.41 17.43
C VAL A 26 -15.21 -10.68 18.01
N LEU A 27 -14.47 -9.93 17.19
CA LEU A 27 -13.32 -9.15 17.66
C LEU A 27 -13.73 -8.04 18.62
N ALA A 28 -14.82 -7.32 18.32
CA ALA A 28 -15.33 -6.25 19.17
C ALA A 28 -15.72 -6.76 20.57
N LYS A 29 -16.35 -7.93 20.67
CA LYS A 29 -16.72 -8.58 21.95
C LYS A 29 -15.52 -8.85 22.86
N VAL A 30 -14.36 -9.12 22.28
CA VAL A 30 -13.13 -9.42 23.04
C VAL A 30 -12.20 -8.22 23.17
N GLY A 31 -12.74 -7.01 22.95
CA GLY A 31 -12.07 -5.74 23.25
C GLY A 31 -11.37 -5.08 22.06
N ALA A 32 -11.65 -5.50 20.82
CA ALA A 32 -11.25 -4.71 19.66
C ALA A 32 -12.17 -3.48 19.50
N MET A 33 -11.57 -2.37 19.10
CA MET A 33 -12.25 -1.20 18.60
C MET A 33 -12.21 -1.26 17.08
N ILE A 34 -13.36 -1.52 16.48
CA ILE A 34 -13.47 -1.70 15.03
C ILE A 34 -14.09 -0.45 14.40
N SER A 35 -13.37 0.11 13.44
CA SER A 35 -13.86 1.17 12.56
C SER A 35 -14.12 0.59 11.17
N LEU A 36 -15.33 0.85 10.66
CA LEU A 36 -15.80 0.43 9.35
C LEU A 36 -16.04 1.66 8.48
N ILE A 37 -15.81 1.52 7.19
CA ILE A 37 -16.12 2.57 6.21
C ILE A 37 -17.34 2.18 5.38
N PHE A 38 -18.08 3.19 4.94
CA PHE A 38 -19.32 3.00 4.18
C PHE A 38 -19.44 4.05 3.07
N ASP A 39 -19.94 3.62 1.92
CA ASP A 39 -20.37 4.47 0.82
C ASP A 39 -21.80 4.15 0.35
N ASN A 40 -22.47 3.21 1.03
CA ASN A 40 -23.78 2.71 0.64
C ASN A 40 -24.69 2.44 1.85
N ILE A 41 -25.99 2.74 1.72
CA ILE A 41 -26.95 2.56 2.82
C ILE A 41 -27.19 1.08 3.17
N GLU A 42 -27.11 0.17 2.20
CA GLU A 42 -27.33 -1.26 2.42
C GLU A 42 -26.26 -1.86 3.35
N THR A 43 -25.00 -1.46 3.18
CA THR A 43 -23.88 -1.91 4.02
C THR A 43 -24.00 -1.35 5.44
N VAL A 44 -24.44 -0.09 5.58
CA VAL A 44 -24.78 0.51 6.90
C VAL A 44 -25.85 -0.32 7.61
N GLN A 45 -26.95 -0.65 6.92
CA GLN A 45 -28.05 -1.43 7.48
C GLN A 45 -27.60 -2.82 7.94
N LYS A 46 -26.79 -3.51 7.13
CA LYS A 46 -26.25 -4.83 7.46
C LYS A 46 -25.31 -4.79 8.66
N ALA A 47 -24.42 -3.79 8.72
CA ALA A 47 -23.53 -3.61 9.86
C ALA A 47 -24.33 -3.32 11.15
N ALA A 48 -25.35 -2.45 11.07
CA ALA A 48 -26.23 -2.15 12.20
C ALA A 48 -27.01 -3.38 12.68
N GLN A 49 -27.55 -4.17 11.76
CA GLN A 49 -28.25 -5.42 12.07
C GLN A 49 -27.35 -6.36 12.88
N VAL A 50 -26.11 -6.57 12.43
CA VAL A 50 -25.16 -7.43 13.14
C VAL A 50 -24.75 -6.82 14.49
N ALA A 51 -24.49 -5.52 14.53
CA ALA A 51 -24.13 -4.84 15.77
C ALA A 51 -25.23 -4.96 16.84
N GLU A 52 -26.50 -4.82 16.46
CA GLU A 52 -27.64 -5.01 17.34
C GLU A 52 -27.77 -6.47 17.79
N ALA A 53 -27.78 -7.42 16.85
CA ALA A 53 -27.92 -8.84 17.15
C ALA A 53 -26.80 -9.38 18.05
N GLN A 54 -25.58 -8.84 17.90
CA GLN A 54 -24.42 -9.27 18.67
C GLN A 54 -24.17 -8.43 19.93
N GLY A 55 -24.93 -7.34 20.13
CA GLY A 55 -24.77 -6.44 21.27
C GLY A 55 -23.43 -5.69 21.29
N VAL A 56 -22.87 -5.38 20.11
CA VAL A 56 -21.58 -4.67 19.98
C VAL A 56 -21.78 -3.24 19.47
N HIS A 57 -20.66 -2.54 19.32
CA HIS A 57 -20.60 -1.20 18.73
C HIS A 57 -19.53 -1.17 17.65
N PHE A 58 -19.81 -0.50 16.54
CA PHE A 58 -18.81 -0.19 15.51
C PHE A 58 -18.65 1.31 15.37
N ARG A 59 -17.42 1.77 15.16
CA ARG A 59 -17.18 3.11 14.63
C ARG A 59 -17.42 3.08 13.13
N ALA A 60 -17.92 4.18 12.61
CA ALA A 60 -18.34 4.29 11.23
C ALA A 60 -17.77 5.58 10.62
N LEU A 61 -17.23 5.44 9.42
CA LEU A 61 -16.80 6.56 8.58
C LEU A 61 -17.50 6.49 7.23
N VAL A 62 -17.66 7.64 6.59
CA VAL A 62 -18.08 7.69 5.18
C VAL A 62 -16.85 7.73 4.28
N GLU A 63 -16.74 6.83 3.29
CA GLU A 63 -15.73 6.96 2.23
C GLU A 63 -16.19 8.04 1.24
N VAL A 64 -15.34 9.04 1.06
CA VAL A 64 -15.55 10.13 0.11
C VAL A 64 -14.63 9.89 -1.06
N LYS A 65 -15.21 9.81 -2.26
CA LYS A 65 -14.42 9.74 -3.48
C LYS A 65 -13.75 11.09 -3.70
N VAL A 66 -12.43 11.08 -3.53
CA VAL A 66 -11.55 12.24 -3.75
C VAL A 66 -10.62 12.04 -4.96
N GLY A 67 -10.88 11.00 -5.75
CA GLY A 67 -10.12 10.62 -6.93
C GLY A 67 -10.23 9.11 -7.22
N GLN A 68 -9.32 8.58 -8.01
CA GLN A 68 -9.14 7.14 -8.36
C GLN A 68 -10.35 6.39 -8.96
N ASP A 69 -11.55 6.98 -9.03
CA ASP A 69 -12.80 6.38 -9.54
C ASP A 69 -12.99 4.93 -9.05
N ARG A 70 -12.80 4.70 -7.73
CA ARG A 70 -12.83 3.36 -7.10
C ARG A 70 -14.09 3.13 -6.26
N CYS A 71 -14.11 3.64 -5.02
CA CYS A 71 -15.23 3.57 -4.08
C CYS A 71 -15.53 4.97 -3.53
N GLY A 72 -16.55 5.07 -2.70
CA GLY A 72 -16.90 6.32 -2.01
C GLY A 72 -17.96 7.13 -2.72
N VAL A 73 -18.64 7.98 -1.95
CA VAL A 73 -19.66 8.90 -2.46
C VAL A 73 -19.02 10.11 -3.16
N ASP A 74 -19.65 10.59 -4.23
CA ASP A 74 -19.15 11.67 -5.07
C ASP A 74 -19.51 13.05 -4.48
N MET A 75 -20.73 13.21 -3.99
CA MET A 75 -21.30 14.51 -3.63
C MET A 75 -21.25 14.77 -2.12
N VAL A 76 -21.18 16.04 -1.73
CA VAL A 76 -21.15 16.43 -0.31
C VAL A 76 -22.46 16.04 0.37
N GLU A 77 -23.57 16.22 -0.34
CA GLU A 77 -24.92 15.93 0.12
C GLU A 77 -25.13 14.43 0.35
N GLU A 78 -24.57 13.59 -0.52
CA GLU A 78 -24.59 12.12 -0.36
C GLU A 78 -23.83 11.69 0.90
N ALA A 79 -22.67 12.29 1.17
CA ALA A 79 -21.91 12.02 2.38
C ALA A 79 -22.68 12.42 3.65
N VAL A 80 -23.34 13.58 3.62
CA VAL A 80 -24.19 14.05 4.72
C VAL A 80 -25.38 13.12 4.95
N GLU A 81 -26.07 12.72 3.87
CA GLU A 81 -27.21 11.80 3.97
C GLU A 81 -26.78 10.46 4.57
N LEU A 82 -25.71 9.86 4.05
CA LEU A 82 -25.20 8.59 4.55
C LEU A 82 -24.76 8.69 6.02
N ALA A 83 -24.09 9.78 6.41
CA ALA A 83 -23.68 10.00 7.79
C ALA A 83 -24.87 10.13 8.75
N LYS A 84 -25.94 10.82 8.34
CA LYS A 84 -27.20 10.88 9.12
C LYS A 84 -27.85 9.52 9.27
N GLN A 85 -27.81 8.69 8.20
CA GLN A 85 -28.29 7.32 8.28
C GLN A 85 -27.48 6.50 9.29
N ILE A 86 -26.15 6.61 9.27
CA ILE A 86 -25.27 5.96 10.26
C ILE A 86 -25.64 6.41 11.68
N GLU A 87 -25.79 7.72 11.94
CA GLU A 87 -26.14 8.25 13.26
C GLU A 87 -27.51 7.77 13.76
N SER A 88 -28.46 7.48 12.86
CA SER A 88 -29.78 6.95 13.24
C SER A 88 -29.71 5.58 13.94
N TYR A 89 -28.61 4.83 13.75
CA TYR A 89 -28.35 3.55 14.41
C TYR A 89 -27.53 3.68 15.71
N ALA A 90 -27.33 4.90 16.23
CA ALA A 90 -26.69 5.07 17.52
C ALA A 90 -27.46 4.34 18.64
N PRO A 91 -26.78 3.71 19.62
CA PRO A 91 -25.33 3.70 19.81
C PRO A 91 -24.60 2.58 19.04
N ARG A 92 -25.28 1.73 18.28
CA ARG A 92 -24.68 0.55 17.63
C ARG A 92 -23.67 0.92 16.55
N LEU A 93 -23.99 1.93 15.75
CA LEU A 93 -23.02 2.57 14.88
C LEU A 93 -22.72 3.97 15.42
N GLN A 94 -21.44 4.29 15.50
CA GLN A 94 -20.97 5.60 15.91
C GLN A 94 -20.29 6.29 14.74
N MET A 95 -20.94 7.30 14.16
CA MET A 95 -20.31 8.17 13.18
C MET A 95 -19.12 8.90 13.82
N VAL A 96 -17.93 8.71 13.25
CA VAL A 96 -16.69 9.35 13.75
C VAL A 96 -16.02 10.27 12.73
N GLY A 97 -16.29 10.11 11.43
CA GLY A 97 -15.71 10.97 10.41
C GLY A 97 -15.71 10.40 9.00
N ILE A 98 -14.71 10.77 8.20
CA ILE A 98 -14.64 10.41 6.78
C ILE A 98 -13.28 9.80 6.42
N GLN A 99 -13.28 8.93 5.41
CA GLN A 99 -12.09 8.47 4.71
C GLN A 99 -12.00 9.15 3.34
N ALA A 100 -10.82 9.68 3.00
CA ALA A 100 -10.55 10.36 1.74
C ALA A 100 -9.17 9.94 1.22
N TYR A 101 -9.11 8.84 0.46
CA TYR A 101 -7.87 8.27 -0.07
C TYR A 101 -7.79 8.40 -1.59
N HIS A 102 -6.69 8.94 -2.11
CA HIS A 102 -6.42 9.04 -3.54
C HIS A 102 -5.21 8.17 -3.92
N GLY A 103 -5.43 6.90 -4.24
CA GLY A 103 -4.35 5.95 -4.54
C GLY A 103 -3.58 6.27 -5.82
N ALA A 104 -4.23 6.80 -6.87
CA ALA A 104 -3.52 7.19 -8.09
C ALA A 104 -2.54 8.36 -7.87
N ALA A 105 -2.73 9.19 -6.84
CA ALA A 105 -1.84 10.30 -6.54
C ALA A 105 -0.50 9.85 -5.92
N GLN A 106 -0.45 8.62 -5.38
CA GLN A 106 0.74 8.08 -4.71
C GLN A 106 1.95 7.95 -5.63
N HIS A 107 1.71 7.78 -6.94
CA HIS A 107 2.74 7.56 -7.95
C HIS A 107 2.86 8.70 -8.98
N ILE A 108 2.25 9.85 -8.71
CA ILE A 108 2.53 11.07 -9.47
C ILE A 108 3.99 11.46 -9.21
N ARG A 109 4.78 11.54 -10.28
CA ARG A 109 6.23 11.77 -10.17
C ARG A 109 6.56 13.19 -9.80
N SER A 110 5.93 14.15 -10.47
CA SER A 110 6.14 15.58 -10.23
C SER A 110 5.57 16.00 -8.88
N TYR A 111 6.40 16.60 -8.04
CA TYR A 111 5.96 17.14 -6.76
C TYR A 111 4.88 18.22 -6.94
N ASP A 112 5.05 19.14 -7.88
CA ASP A 112 4.09 20.24 -8.11
C ASP A 112 2.73 19.74 -8.61
N GLU A 113 2.74 18.75 -9.51
CA GLU A 113 1.51 18.10 -9.98
C GLU A 113 0.80 17.40 -8.82
N LYS A 114 1.55 16.61 -8.04
CA LYS A 114 1.03 15.91 -6.86
C LYS A 114 0.44 16.89 -5.84
N LYS A 115 1.16 17.98 -5.53
CA LYS A 115 0.71 19.04 -4.63
C LYS A 115 -0.60 19.67 -5.10
N THR A 116 -0.73 19.91 -6.39
CA THR A 116 -1.97 20.45 -6.99
C THR A 116 -3.14 19.47 -6.84
N VAL A 117 -2.91 18.18 -7.12
CA VAL A 117 -3.93 17.12 -6.97
C VAL A 117 -4.36 16.99 -5.50
N ILE A 118 -3.40 16.92 -4.57
CA ILE A 118 -3.70 16.77 -3.15
C ILE A 118 -4.37 18.01 -2.56
N ALA A 119 -4.08 19.22 -3.06
CA ALA A 119 -4.85 20.40 -2.68
C ALA A 119 -6.35 20.25 -2.99
N GLY A 120 -6.70 19.66 -4.13
CA GLY A 120 -8.09 19.32 -4.47
C GLY A 120 -8.71 18.27 -3.54
N VAL A 121 -7.94 17.23 -3.18
CA VAL A 121 -8.35 16.21 -2.19
C VAL A 121 -8.66 16.86 -0.84
N VAL A 122 -7.75 17.71 -0.37
CA VAL A 122 -7.88 18.44 0.90
C VAL A 122 -9.11 19.33 0.92
N GLU A 123 -9.34 20.11 -0.15
CA GLU A 123 -10.52 20.98 -0.24
C GLU A 123 -11.83 20.19 -0.28
N LYS A 124 -11.88 19.05 -0.98
CA LYS A 124 -13.06 18.18 -0.99
C LYS A 124 -13.32 17.57 0.39
N ALA A 125 -12.30 17.01 1.04
CA ALA A 125 -12.43 16.44 2.38
C ALA A 125 -12.88 17.50 3.40
N LYS A 126 -12.31 18.71 3.32
CA LYS A 126 -12.71 19.86 4.14
C LYS A 126 -14.18 20.23 3.92
N SER A 127 -14.61 20.32 2.66
CA SER A 127 -16.00 20.67 2.32
C SER A 127 -16.99 19.66 2.90
N VAL A 128 -16.69 18.36 2.82
CA VAL A 128 -17.53 17.32 3.44
C VAL A 128 -17.52 17.43 4.96
N ARG A 129 -16.34 17.56 5.58
CA ARG A 129 -16.20 17.70 7.03
C ARG A 129 -16.97 18.90 7.56
N ASP A 130 -16.86 20.05 6.91
CA ASP A 130 -17.53 21.29 7.33
C ASP A 130 -19.06 21.19 7.14
N ALA A 131 -19.52 20.53 6.08
CA ALA A 131 -20.94 20.27 5.86
C ALA A 131 -21.55 19.34 6.93
N LEU A 132 -20.85 18.25 7.27
CA LEU A 132 -21.26 17.35 8.36
C LEU A 132 -21.41 18.11 9.69
N VAL A 133 -20.41 18.91 10.05
CA VAL A 133 -20.44 19.70 11.29
C VAL A 133 -21.57 20.73 11.29
N THR A 134 -21.84 21.38 10.16
CA THR A 134 -22.95 22.33 10.01
C THR A 134 -24.31 21.67 10.25
N GLU A 135 -24.46 20.42 9.83
CA GLU A 135 -25.66 19.61 10.03
C GLU A 135 -25.72 18.93 11.41
N GLY A 136 -24.77 19.24 12.30
CA GLY A 136 -24.71 18.69 13.66
C GLY A 136 -24.19 17.25 13.74
N VAL A 137 -23.67 16.69 12.65
CA VAL A 137 -23.10 15.35 12.57
C VAL A 137 -21.63 15.37 12.98
N LYS A 138 -21.18 14.40 13.77
CA LYS A 138 -19.77 14.35 14.20
C LYS A 138 -18.83 13.99 13.05
N CYS A 139 -17.76 14.77 12.87
CA CYS A 139 -16.66 14.48 11.96
C CYS A 139 -15.32 14.81 12.61
N ASN A 140 -14.94 13.98 13.60
CA ASN A 140 -13.70 14.15 14.37
C ASN A 140 -12.48 13.58 13.64
N VAL A 141 -12.70 12.65 12.71
CA VAL A 141 -11.66 11.95 11.96
C VAL A 141 -11.77 12.31 10.48
N VAL A 142 -10.68 12.78 9.89
CA VAL A 142 -10.48 12.81 8.45
C VAL A 142 -9.23 11.99 8.18
N THR A 143 -9.41 10.77 7.66
CA THR A 143 -8.32 9.82 7.43
C THR A 143 -8.08 9.57 5.95
N GLY A 144 -6.85 9.28 5.56
CA GLY A 144 -6.48 8.93 4.19
C GLY A 144 -5.00 9.13 3.96
N GLY A 145 -4.62 9.52 2.74
CA GLY A 145 -3.22 9.67 2.35
C GLY A 145 -2.43 8.35 2.34
N GLY A 146 -1.34 8.32 1.60
CA GLY A 146 -0.47 7.15 1.52
C GLY A 146 0.99 7.54 1.51
N THR A 147 1.88 6.56 1.36
CA THR A 147 3.34 6.75 1.39
C THR A 147 3.82 7.85 0.44
N GLY A 148 3.19 7.99 -0.72
CA GLY A 148 3.62 8.93 -1.76
C GLY A 148 3.12 10.36 -1.55
N THR A 149 2.09 10.54 -0.72
CA THR A 149 1.44 11.85 -0.53
C THR A 149 1.53 12.37 0.90
N TYR A 150 1.80 11.50 1.89
CA TYR A 150 1.59 11.72 3.33
C TYR A 150 1.89 13.13 3.85
N LEU A 151 3.00 13.77 3.45
CA LEU A 151 3.37 15.13 3.91
C LEU A 151 2.33 16.19 3.51
N LEU A 152 1.72 16.06 2.34
CA LEU A 152 0.75 17.01 1.80
C LEU A 152 -0.57 16.94 2.60
N GLU A 153 -1.06 15.75 2.89
CA GLU A 153 -2.21 15.56 3.77
C GLU A 153 -1.88 15.93 5.23
N ALA A 154 -0.71 15.52 5.75
CA ALA A 154 -0.26 15.83 7.12
C ALA A 154 -0.21 17.34 7.41
N SER A 155 0.26 18.12 6.44
CA SER A 155 0.42 19.58 6.57
C SER A 155 -0.83 20.39 6.20
N SER A 156 -1.92 19.71 5.81
CA SER A 156 -3.14 20.38 5.31
C SER A 156 -3.95 21.11 6.38
N GLY A 157 -3.81 20.72 7.66
CA GLY A 157 -4.72 21.14 8.74
C GLY A 157 -6.15 20.56 8.59
N VAL A 158 -6.36 19.63 7.67
CA VAL A 158 -7.66 18.99 7.42
C VAL A 158 -7.64 17.53 7.86
N PHE A 159 -6.66 16.75 7.39
CA PHE A 159 -6.47 15.36 7.78
C PHE A 159 -6.00 15.26 9.23
N THR A 160 -6.62 14.35 9.97
CA THR A 160 -6.32 14.07 11.38
C THR A 160 -5.60 12.74 11.58
N GLU A 161 -5.64 11.87 10.57
CA GLU A 161 -5.01 10.55 10.54
C GLU A 161 -4.49 10.27 9.12
N LEU A 162 -3.40 9.51 9.01
CA LEU A 162 -2.78 9.13 7.74
C LEU A 162 -2.65 7.61 7.63
N GLN A 163 -2.70 7.08 6.41
CA GLN A 163 -2.68 5.63 6.13
C GLN A 163 -1.47 5.15 5.28
N PRO A 164 -0.23 5.62 5.47
CA PRO A 164 0.92 5.10 4.71
C PRO A 164 1.27 3.67 5.16
N GLY A 165 1.53 2.79 4.18
CA GLY A 165 1.94 1.41 4.41
C GLY A 165 3.33 1.11 3.84
N SER A 166 3.49 1.30 2.53
CA SER A 166 4.70 0.96 1.79
C SER A 166 5.97 1.69 2.28
N TYR A 167 5.85 2.78 3.04
CA TYR A 167 6.99 3.54 3.59
C TYR A 167 7.93 2.68 4.43
N LEU A 168 7.43 1.62 5.06
CA LEU A 168 8.23 0.67 5.84
C LEU A 168 9.30 -0.04 4.99
N PHE A 169 8.97 -0.30 3.72
CA PHE A 169 9.77 -1.12 2.82
C PHE A 169 10.41 -0.34 1.68
N ASN A 170 9.64 0.62 1.14
CA ASN A 170 9.83 1.23 -0.17
C ASN A 170 9.84 0.19 -1.30
N ASP A 171 9.76 0.65 -2.53
CA ASP A 171 9.90 -0.19 -3.72
C ASP A 171 10.42 0.62 -4.91
N ALA A 172 10.67 -0.07 -6.03
CA ALA A 172 11.21 0.55 -7.22
C ALA A 172 10.22 1.54 -7.86
N ASP A 173 8.92 1.49 -7.54
CA ASP A 173 7.94 2.43 -8.04
C ASP A 173 7.89 3.73 -7.23
N TYR A 174 7.82 3.62 -5.90
CA TYR A 174 7.90 4.78 -5.01
C TYR A 174 9.24 5.51 -5.13
N ALA A 175 10.34 4.78 -5.31
CA ALA A 175 11.68 5.37 -5.49
C ALA A 175 11.84 6.25 -6.74
N ARG A 176 10.85 6.30 -7.64
CA ARG A 176 10.82 7.18 -8.81
C ARG A 176 10.13 8.53 -8.57
N ASN A 177 9.46 8.70 -7.43
CA ASN A 177 8.80 9.95 -7.11
C ASN A 177 9.84 11.05 -6.88
N LEU A 178 9.52 12.27 -7.30
CA LEU A 178 10.38 13.43 -7.13
C LEU A 178 9.90 14.30 -5.95
N GLY A 179 10.85 14.86 -5.23
CA GLY A 179 10.65 15.85 -4.17
C GLY A 179 10.54 17.27 -4.72
N GLU A 180 10.39 18.23 -3.81
CA GLU A 180 10.30 19.66 -4.14
C GLU A 180 11.56 20.21 -4.81
N ASP A 181 12.72 19.61 -4.54
CA ASP A 181 14.01 19.94 -5.16
C ASP A 181 14.19 19.32 -6.56
N GLY A 182 13.23 18.52 -7.02
CA GLY A 182 13.30 17.79 -8.30
C GLY A 182 14.14 16.52 -8.25
N GLU A 183 14.73 16.18 -7.10
CA GLU A 183 15.46 14.92 -6.89
C GLU A 183 14.51 13.80 -6.47
N VAL A 184 14.96 12.55 -6.56
CA VAL A 184 14.16 11.42 -6.07
C VAL A 184 13.92 11.52 -4.56
N VAL A 185 12.69 11.22 -4.13
CA VAL A 185 12.32 11.20 -2.71
C VAL A 185 13.13 10.14 -1.97
N ARG A 186 13.72 10.54 -0.84
CA ARG A 186 14.56 9.69 0.03
C ARG A 186 14.15 9.74 1.50
N ASP A 187 12.91 10.10 1.78
CA ASP A 187 12.36 10.13 3.14
C ASP A 187 12.47 8.76 3.83
N TRP A 188 12.45 7.68 3.04
CA TRP A 188 12.51 6.30 3.48
C TRP A 188 13.56 5.50 2.69
N GLU A 189 14.34 4.68 3.39
CA GLU A 189 15.34 3.80 2.78
C GLU A 189 14.69 2.52 2.23
N GLN A 190 15.31 1.92 1.21
CA GLN A 190 14.88 0.62 0.69
C GLN A 190 15.26 -0.48 1.69
N SER A 191 14.25 -1.19 2.22
CA SER A 191 14.48 -2.26 3.19
C SER A 191 13.96 -3.63 2.73
N LEU A 192 13.05 -3.68 1.75
CA LEU A 192 12.57 -4.95 1.18
C LEU A 192 13.36 -5.36 -0.06
N HIS A 193 13.79 -6.62 -0.09
CA HIS A 193 14.53 -7.19 -1.21
C HIS A 193 14.06 -8.62 -1.49
N VAL A 194 14.14 -9.04 -2.75
CA VAL A 194 14.03 -10.44 -3.16
C VAL A 194 15.43 -10.97 -3.46
N LEU A 195 15.85 -11.98 -2.71
CA LEU A 195 17.13 -12.67 -2.92
C LEU A 195 16.96 -13.71 -4.04
N THR A 196 17.80 -13.63 -5.06
CA THR A 196 17.78 -14.56 -6.20
C THR A 196 19.19 -15.06 -6.55
N THR A 197 19.28 -16.22 -7.18
CA THR A 197 20.53 -16.85 -7.61
C THR A 197 20.63 -16.86 -9.13
N VAL A 198 21.81 -16.49 -9.64
CA VAL A 198 22.14 -16.64 -11.06
C VAL A 198 22.27 -18.12 -11.39
N MET A 199 21.32 -18.64 -12.17
CA MET A 199 21.20 -20.07 -12.51
C MET A 199 21.52 -20.38 -13.98
N SER A 200 21.65 -19.35 -14.82
CA SER A 200 22.19 -19.48 -16.18
C SER A 200 22.93 -18.20 -16.60
N LYS A 201 23.96 -18.35 -17.42
CA LYS A 201 24.79 -17.25 -17.93
C LYS A 201 25.12 -17.46 -19.40
N ASN A 202 24.84 -16.47 -20.23
CA ASN A 202 25.24 -16.47 -21.62
C ASN A 202 25.83 -15.10 -22.01
N GLY A 203 27.15 -14.97 -21.84
CA GLY A 203 27.90 -13.77 -22.22
C GLY A 203 28.14 -13.63 -23.72
N ASN A 204 28.03 -14.72 -24.50
CA ASN A 204 28.28 -14.74 -25.94
C ASN A 204 27.00 -14.57 -26.78
N ALA A 205 25.84 -14.39 -26.13
CA ALA A 205 24.59 -14.11 -26.82
C ALA A 205 24.63 -12.75 -27.52
N ALA A 206 23.79 -12.58 -28.55
CA ALA A 206 23.62 -11.31 -29.26
C ALA A 206 23.36 -10.13 -28.29
N VAL A 207 22.61 -10.38 -27.22
CA VAL A 207 22.59 -9.53 -26.02
C VAL A 207 23.06 -10.39 -24.84
N PRO A 208 24.22 -10.08 -24.23
CA PRO A 208 24.71 -10.77 -23.04
C PRO A 208 23.66 -10.78 -21.94
N ARG A 209 23.50 -11.90 -21.24
CA ARG A 209 22.50 -12.00 -20.16
C ARG A 209 22.86 -13.04 -19.11
N VAL A 210 22.25 -12.88 -17.94
CA VAL A 210 22.09 -13.95 -16.96
C VAL A 210 20.61 -14.21 -16.71
N VAL A 211 20.29 -15.42 -16.27
CA VAL A 211 18.96 -15.81 -15.81
C VAL A 211 19.05 -16.08 -14.32
N VAL A 212 18.07 -15.57 -13.57
CA VAL A 212 17.96 -15.70 -12.13
C VAL A 212 16.69 -16.47 -11.76
N ASP A 213 16.69 -17.15 -10.62
CA ASP A 213 15.59 -17.99 -10.11
C ASP A 213 14.42 -17.20 -9.46
N ALA A 214 14.20 -15.96 -9.91
CA ALA A 214 13.10 -15.11 -9.47
C ALA A 214 12.28 -14.65 -10.68
N GLY A 215 11.19 -15.37 -10.97
CA GLY A 215 10.17 -15.01 -11.95
C GLY A 215 8.92 -14.38 -11.32
N THR A 216 7.77 -14.48 -11.98
CA THR A 216 6.50 -13.91 -11.48
C THR A 216 5.97 -14.56 -10.20
N LYS A 217 6.49 -15.74 -9.82
CA LYS A 217 6.23 -16.38 -8.51
C LYS A 217 7.20 -15.94 -7.41
N ALA A 218 8.07 -14.98 -7.68
CA ALA A 218 8.97 -14.38 -6.70
C ALA A 218 8.81 -12.85 -6.63
N VAL A 219 8.39 -12.20 -7.73
CA VAL A 219 8.17 -10.75 -7.81
C VAL A 219 6.86 -10.45 -8.52
N SER A 220 6.13 -9.44 -8.03
CA SER A 220 5.03 -8.86 -8.79
C SER A 220 5.57 -7.92 -9.88
N LEU A 221 4.89 -7.88 -11.03
CA LEU A 221 5.21 -7.00 -12.16
C LEU A 221 4.12 -5.96 -12.45
N ASP A 222 3.13 -5.82 -11.56
CA ASP A 222 2.00 -4.90 -11.70
C ASP A 222 2.41 -3.43 -11.77
N SER A 223 3.43 -3.02 -11.00
CA SER A 223 4.01 -1.66 -11.04
C SER A 223 5.35 -1.58 -11.75
N GLY A 224 5.57 -2.50 -12.71
CA GLY A 224 6.79 -2.60 -13.50
C GLY A 224 7.78 -3.63 -12.99
N SER A 225 8.95 -3.71 -13.64
CA SER A 225 9.98 -4.69 -13.30
C SER A 225 10.69 -4.35 -11.99
N PRO A 226 11.14 -5.35 -11.21
CA PRO A 226 12.04 -5.10 -10.09
C PRO A 226 13.35 -4.46 -10.57
N ALA A 227 13.99 -3.68 -9.70
CA ALA A 227 15.30 -3.11 -9.97
C ALA A 227 16.41 -4.01 -9.40
N VAL A 228 17.51 -4.15 -10.14
CA VAL A 228 18.71 -4.86 -9.66
C VAL A 228 19.44 -3.94 -8.67
N HIS A 229 19.59 -4.38 -7.42
CA HIS A 229 20.19 -3.56 -6.36
C HIS A 229 21.70 -3.80 -6.23
N THR A 230 22.06 -4.89 -5.57
CA THR A 230 23.43 -5.25 -5.21
C THR A 230 23.59 -6.77 -5.26
N MET A 231 24.82 -7.22 -5.14
CA MET A 231 25.15 -8.57 -4.73
C MET A 231 24.77 -8.76 -3.25
N VAL A 232 24.61 -10.01 -2.80
CA VAL A 232 24.16 -10.32 -1.42
C VAL A 232 25.11 -9.81 -0.32
N ASP A 233 26.39 -9.60 -0.65
CA ASP A 233 27.42 -9.05 0.24
C ASP A 233 27.44 -7.51 0.27
N GLY A 234 26.51 -6.86 -0.44
CA GLY A 234 26.42 -5.41 -0.55
C GLY A 234 27.27 -4.79 -1.65
N GLU A 235 28.07 -5.58 -2.39
CA GLU A 235 28.81 -5.05 -3.53
C GLU A 235 27.88 -4.68 -4.69
N LYS A 236 28.25 -3.65 -5.47
CA LYS A 236 27.51 -3.30 -6.68
C LYS A 236 27.65 -4.41 -7.71
N VAL A 237 26.59 -4.63 -8.50
CA VAL A 237 26.68 -5.50 -9.67
C VAL A 237 27.77 -5.00 -10.63
N PRO A 238 28.61 -5.88 -11.21
CA PRO A 238 29.79 -5.45 -11.99
C PRO A 238 29.46 -4.59 -13.21
N THR A 239 28.25 -4.74 -13.74
CA THR A 239 27.67 -3.93 -14.80
C THR A 239 26.23 -3.63 -14.41
N PRO A 240 25.72 -2.39 -14.58
CA PRO A 240 24.31 -2.09 -14.38
C PRO A 240 23.43 -3.01 -15.23
N LEU A 241 22.50 -3.72 -14.59
CA LEU A 241 21.59 -4.67 -15.24
C LEU A 241 20.14 -4.21 -15.08
N GLU A 242 19.34 -4.47 -16.10
CA GLU A 242 17.89 -4.34 -16.09
C GLU A 242 17.26 -5.73 -16.02
N TYR A 243 16.24 -5.86 -15.18
CA TYR A 243 15.41 -7.04 -15.13
C TYR A 243 14.42 -7.03 -16.30
N HIS A 244 14.25 -8.20 -16.93
CA HIS A 244 13.19 -8.47 -17.88
C HIS A 244 12.46 -9.74 -17.45
N GLY A 245 11.13 -9.73 -17.56
CA GLY A 245 10.33 -10.94 -17.34
C GLY A 245 10.80 -12.07 -18.24
N GLY A 246 11.06 -13.24 -17.63
CA GLY A 246 11.25 -14.49 -18.34
C GLY A 246 9.94 -15.27 -18.34
N ASP A 247 9.62 -15.88 -17.20
CA ASP A 247 8.42 -16.68 -16.98
C ASP A 247 8.07 -16.76 -15.46
N ASP A 248 7.31 -17.78 -15.08
CA ASP A 248 6.91 -18.11 -13.70
C ASP A 248 8.08 -18.12 -12.70
N GLU A 249 9.19 -18.75 -13.06
CA GLU A 249 10.31 -19.04 -12.15
C GLU A 249 11.61 -18.32 -12.56
N HIS A 250 11.64 -17.71 -13.75
CA HIS A 250 12.85 -17.12 -14.31
C HIS A 250 12.73 -15.62 -14.56
N GLY A 251 13.72 -14.89 -14.06
CA GLY A 251 14.01 -13.50 -14.40
C GLY A 251 15.22 -13.41 -15.32
N ILE A 252 15.21 -12.52 -16.31
CA ILE A 252 16.33 -12.33 -17.25
C ILE A 252 16.99 -10.99 -16.96
N LEU A 253 18.25 -10.99 -16.53
CA LEU A 253 19.01 -9.76 -16.34
C LEU A 253 19.89 -9.47 -17.57
N LYS A 254 19.75 -8.29 -18.15
CA LYS A 254 20.52 -7.82 -19.31
C LYS A 254 21.24 -6.51 -18.95
N PRO A 255 22.36 -6.17 -19.61
CA PRO A 255 22.98 -4.87 -19.45
C PRO A 255 21.96 -3.75 -19.71
N ALA A 256 21.96 -2.75 -18.83
CA ALA A 256 21.13 -1.57 -19.00
C ALA A 256 21.39 -0.90 -20.35
N GLN A 257 20.38 -0.28 -20.95
CA GLN A 257 20.48 0.23 -22.33
C GLN A 257 21.63 1.23 -22.53
N ASN A 258 21.89 2.06 -21.52
CA ASN A 258 22.99 3.03 -21.51
C ASN A 258 24.39 2.39 -21.42
N VAL A 259 24.48 1.11 -21.05
CA VAL A 259 25.74 0.36 -20.93
C VAL A 259 25.89 -0.71 -22.02
N ALA A 260 24.81 -1.07 -22.72
CA ALA A 260 24.83 -2.11 -23.76
C ALA A 260 25.81 -1.82 -24.93
N ALA A 261 26.16 -0.55 -25.17
CA ALA A 261 27.16 -0.12 -26.14
C ALA A 261 28.62 -0.14 -25.62
N ALA A 262 28.85 -0.46 -24.34
CA ALA A 262 30.18 -0.51 -23.76
C ALA A 262 30.99 -1.70 -24.28
N LYS A 263 32.30 -1.50 -24.47
CA LYS A 263 33.23 -2.52 -25.00
C LYS A 263 33.41 -3.73 -24.07
N ARG A 264 33.01 -3.63 -22.81
CA ARG A 264 33.13 -4.72 -21.82
C ARG A 264 31.88 -4.74 -20.95
N VAL A 265 31.12 -5.83 -21.06
CA VAL A 265 30.01 -6.17 -20.18
C VAL A 265 30.51 -7.27 -19.25
N GLU A 266 30.49 -7.00 -17.94
CA GLU A 266 30.84 -7.98 -16.92
C GLU A 266 29.56 -8.45 -16.23
N LEU A 267 29.19 -9.71 -16.48
CA LEU A 267 27.99 -10.32 -15.91
C LEU A 267 28.34 -11.06 -14.61
N PRO A 268 27.44 -11.08 -13.61
CA PRO A 268 27.54 -11.94 -12.43
C PRO A 268 27.89 -13.40 -12.79
N ALA A 269 28.57 -14.11 -11.88
CA ALA A 269 28.94 -15.50 -12.09
C ALA A 269 27.75 -16.43 -11.85
N LEU A 270 27.84 -17.67 -12.37
CA LEU A 270 26.88 -18.71 -12.04
C LEU A 270 26.94 -18.99 -10.53
N GLY A 271 25.79 -19.09 -9.88
CA GLY A 271 25.67 -19.28 -8.42
C GLY A 271 25.78 -17.99 -7.60
N SER A 272 26.14 -16.85 -8.21
CA SER A 272 26.13 -15.57 -7.52
C SER A 272 24.72 -15.19 -7.07
N LYS A 273 24.62 -14.56 -5.91
CA LYS A 273 23.36 -14.10 -5.33
C LYS A 273 23.20 -12.59 -5.51
N VAL A 274 22.01 -12.19 -5.93
CA VAL A 274 21.65 -10.81 -6.27
C VAL A 274 20.40 -10.43 -5.47
N LEU A 275 20.36 -9.21 -4.97
CA LEU A 275 19.19 -8.61 -4.35
C LEU A 275 18.43 -7.78 -5.39
N LEU A 276 17.13 -8.04 -5.50
CA LEU A 276 16.21 -7.28 -6.32
C LEU A 276 15.34 -6.39 -5.42
N VAL A 277 15.18 -5.12 -5.79
CA VAL A 277 14.12 -4.27 -5.24
C VAL A 277 12.83 -4.58 -5.99
N PRO A 278 11.74 -5.00 -5.31
CA PRO A 278 10.49 -5.31 -6.01
C PRO A 278 9.92 -4.07 -6.72
N GLY A 279 9.15 -4.29 -7.80
CA GLY A 279 8.41 -3.23 -8.46
C GLY A 279 7.34 -2.62 -7.56
N HIS A 280 6.69 -3.46 -6.76
CA HIS A 280 5.64 -3.10 -5.81
C HIS A 280 5.73 -4.01 -4.58
N CYS A 281 5.80 -3.43 -3.37
CA CYS A 281 6.09 -4.21 -2.16
C CYS A 281 4.93 -5.12 -1.70
N ASP A 282 3.69 -4.63 -1.74
CA ASP A 282 2.50 -5.31 -1.22
C ASP A 282 2.18 -6.64 -1.94
N PRO A 283 2.00 -6.65 -3.28
CA PRO A 283 1.72 -7.90 -4.00
C PRO A 283 2.93 -8.85 -4.00
N THR A 284 4.16 -8.32 -3.95
CA THR A 284 5.35 -9.18 -3.84
C THR A 284 5.39 -9.89 -2.49
N THR A 285 5.16 -9.16 -1.39
CA THR A 285 5.15 -9.74 -0.04
C THR A 285 4.07 -10.82 0.09
N ASN A 286 2.92 -10.64 -0.55
CA ASN A 286 1.81 -11.61 -0.54
C ASN A 286 2.15 -12.96 -1.22
N ILE A 287 3.27 -13.07 -1.92
CA ILE A 287 3.73 -14.33 -2.53
C ILE A 287 4.46 -15.22 -1.52
N TYR A 288 5.02 -14.63 -0.45
CA TYR A 288 5.90 -15.33 0.50
C TYR A 288 5.19 -15.69 1.80
N ASP A 289 5.54 -16.83 2.39
CA ASP A 289 5.10 -17.20 3.74
C ASP A 289 5.93 -16.54 4.85
N TYR A 290 7.17 -16.12 4.55
CA TYR A 290 8.11 -15.57 5.54
C TYR A 290 8.85 -14.34 5.02
N LEU A 291 9.11 -13.39 5.92
CA LEU A 291 10.08 -12.31 5.75
C LEU A 291 11.35 -12.63 6.53
N VAL A 292 12.49 -12.58 5.86
CA VAL A 292 13.81 -12.79 6.48
C VAL A 292 14.40 -11.43 6.85
N GLY A 293 14.44 -11.13 8.15
CA GLY A 293 15.08 -9.94 8.70
C GLY A 293 16.57 -10.20 8.93
N TYR A 294 17.42 -9.37 8.33
CA TYR A 294 18.87 -9.49 8.43
C TYR A 294 19.54 -8.16 8.81
N ARG A 295 20.72 -8.24 9.43
CA ARG A 295 21.58 -7.09 9.75
C ARG A 295 23.01 -7.42 9.33
N GLY A 296 23.56 -6.62 8.42
CA GLY A 296 24.85 -6.95 7.81
C GLY A 296 24.75 -8.26 7.03
N ASP A 297 25.59 -9.24 7.37
CA ASP A 297 25.63 -10.58 6.78
C ASP A 297 24.88 -11.64 7.61
N LEU A 298 24.20 -11.24 8.70
CA LEU A 298 23.54 -12.15 9.63
C LEU A 298 22.01 -12.07 9.52
N VAL A 299 21.37 -13.23 9.39
CA VAL A 299 19.92 -13.36 9.61
C VAL A 299 19.63 -13.28 11.10
N GLU A 300 18.85 -12.28 11.51
CA GLU A 300 18.46 -12.08 12.92
C GLU A 300 17.06 -12.65 13.18
N HIS A 301 16.17 -12.56 12.19
CA HIS A 301 14.76 -12.91 12.34
C HIS A 301 14.19 -13.57 11.10
N VAL A 302 13.20 -14.43 11.32
CA VAL A 302 12.29 -14.93 10.29
C VAL A 302 10.89 -14.72 10.82
N TRP A 303 10.15 -13.81 10.20
CA TRP A 303 8.77 -13.48 10.57
C TRP A 303 7.82 -14.18 9.61
N GLU A 304 6.82 -14.86 10.16
CA GLU A 304 5.71 -15.40 9.37
C GLU A 304 4.82 -14.26 8.87
N ILE A 305 4.43 -14.31 7.59
CA ILE A 305 3.43 -13.43 7.01
C ILE A 305 2.05 -14.05 7.27
N GLU A 306 1.58 -13.95 8.51
CA GLU A 306 0.33 -14.59 8.98
C GLU A 306 -0.92 -14.17 8.17
N ALA A 307 -0.89 -12.98 7.58
CA ALA A 307 -2.02 -12.39 6.85
C ALA A 307 -1.91 -12.57 5.31
N ARG A 308 -1.06 -13.50 4.84
CA ARG A 308 -0.94 -13.81 3.41
C ARG A 308 -2.25 -14.35 2.85
N GLY A 309 -2.50 -14.02 1.59
CA GLY A 309 -3.60 -14.56 0.79
C GLY A 309 -4.53 -13.44 0.30
N PRO A 310 -5.62 -13.80 -0.39
CA PRO A 310 -6.61 -12.82 -0.79
C PRO A 310 -7.25 -12.20 0.46
N GLY A 311 -7.32 -10.87 0.51
CA GLY A 311 -7.92 -10.09 1.60
C GLY A 311 -9.45 -10.13 1.62
N ASN A 312 -10.06 -11.32 1.54
CA ASN A 312 -11.51 -11.53 1.44
C ASN A 312 -12.23 -11.77 2.78
#